data_AF-A0A537CBS7-F1
#
_entry.id   AF-A0A537CBS7-F1
#
_cell.length_a   1.000
_cell.length_b   1.000
_cell.length_c   1.000
_cell.angle_alpha   90.00
_cell.angle_beta   90.00
_cell.angle_gamma   90.00
#
_symmetry.space_group_name_H-M   'P 1'
#
loop_
_entity.id
_entity.type
_entity.pdbx_description
1 polymer ?
#
loop_
_entity_poly.entity_id
_entity_poly.type
_entity_poly.pdbx_seq_one_letter_code
_entity_poly.pdbx_strand_id
1 'polypeptide(L)' 'MSGLAETLSCLDGYDPNALHIDKAREAIRSCLVPIAESETVKVREALGRVLAEDIVPRI' A
#
# COMPACT_ATOMS: atom_id res chain seq x y z
N MET A 1 30.93 -27.69 13.54
CA MET A 1 29.95 -28.16 12.55
C MET A 1 28.59 -27.73 13.07
N SER A 2 28.10 -26.57 12.65
CA SER A 2 26.81 -26.06 13.11
C SER A 2 25.70 -26.88 12.46
N GLY A 3 24.78 -27.40 13.27
CA GLY A 3 23.69 -28.25 12.81
C GLY A 3 22.57 -27.44 12.16
N LEU A 4 21.79 -28.07 11.27
CA LEU A 4 20.60 -27.46 10.64
C LEU A 4 19.68 -26.77 11.66
N ALA A 5 19.51 -27.36 12.85
CA ALA A 5 18.69 -26.78 13.93
C ALA A 5 19.20 -25.42 14.44
N GLU A 6 20.52 -25.21 14.44
CA GLU A 6 21.16 -23.96 14.88
C GLU A 6 21.00 -22.85 13.83
N THR A 7 21.00 -23.20 12.53
CA THR A 7 20.72 -22.27 11.43
C THR A 7 19.24 -21.88 11.37
N LEU A 8 18.34 -22.80 11.70
CA LEU A 8 16.89 -22.57 11.73
C LEU A 8 16.43 -21.82 12.99
N SER A 9 17.15 -21.93 14.11
CA SER A 9 16.87 -21.18 15.35
C SER A 9 16.93 -19.65 15.17
N CYS A 10 17.64 -19.14 14.15
CA CYS A 10 17.67 -17.70 13.83
C CYS A 10 16.49 -17.26 12.93
N LEU A 11 15.62 -18.19 12.52
CA LEU A 11 14.51 -17.98 11.58
C LEU A 11 13.14 -18.17 12.26
N ASP A 12 13.03 -17.94 13.56
CA ASP A 12 11.79 -18.13 14.34
C ASP A 12 10.55 -17.39 13.77
N GLY A 13 10.75 -16.37 12.92
CA GLY A 13 9.66 -15.65 12.22
C GLY A 13 9.40 -16.09 10.77
N TYR A 14 10.10 -17.11 10.26
CA TYR A 14 9.95 -17.58 8.89
C TYR A 14 8.79 -18.59 8.78
N ASP A 15 7.72 -18.19 8.11
CA ASP A 15 6.63 -19.08 7.72
C ASP A 15 6.78 -19.46 6.22
N PRO A 16 7.07 -20.72 5.88
CA PRO A 16 7.17 -21.16 4.48
C PRO A 16 5.84 -21.07 3.72
N ASN A 17 4.71 -20.95 4.42
CA ASN A 17 3.39 -20.76 3.84
C ASN A 17 2.94 -19.29 3.82
N ALA A 18 3.84 -18.35 4.17
CA ALA A 18 3.52 -16.93 4.15
C ALA A 18 3.00 -16.49 2.78
N LEU A 19 1.93 -15.69 2.80
CA LEU A 19 1.36 -15.16 1.57
C LEU A 19 2.37 -14.22 0.90
N HIS A 20 2.60 -14.42 -0.41
CA HIS A 20 3.46 -13.54 -1.18
C HIS A 20 2.98 -12.08 -1.09
N ILE A 21 3.92 -11.14 -0.94
CA ILE A 21 3.59 -9.73 -0.68
C ILE A 21 2.65 -9.13 -1.73
N ASP A 22 2.79 -9.53 -2.99
CA ASP A 22 1.92 -9.08 -4.07
C ASP A 22 0.46 -9.51 -3.87
N LYS A 23 0.26 -10.75 -3.41
CA LYS A 23 -1.08 -11.28 -3.10
C LYS A 23 -1.67 -10.66 -1.86
N ALA A 24 -0.85 -10.39 -0.85
CA ALA A 24 -1.30 -9.65 0.33
C ALA A 24 -1.75 -8.21 -0.06
N ARG A 25 -0.97 -7.51 -0.89
CA ARG A 25 -1.31 -6.17 -1.37
C ARG A 25 -2.57 -6.16 -2.24
N GLU A 26 -2.74 -7.17 -3.10
CA GLU A 26 -3.93 -7.36 -3.92
C GLU A 26 -5.17 -7.54 -3.02
N ALA A 27 -5.12 -8.45 -2.05
CA ALA A 27 -6.21 -8.71 -1.12
C ALA A 27 -6.58 -7.45 -0.30
N ILE A 28 -5.59 -6.77 0.27
CA ILE A 28 -5.81 -5.52 1.02
C ILE A 28 -6.52 -4.49 0.13
N ARG A 29 -6.03 -4.24 -1.09
CA ARG A 29 -6.64 -3.28 -2.01
C ARG A 29 -8.07 -3.65 -2.38
N SER A 30 -8.37 -4.94 -2.52
CA SER A 30 -9.73 -5.41 -2.84
C SER A 30 -10.76 -5.11 -1.76
N CYS A 31 -10.32 -4.90 -0.52
CA CYS A 31 -11.18 -4.57 0.62
C CYS A 31 -11.36 -3.06 0.83
N LEU A 32 -10.63 -2.21 0.10
CA LEU A 32 -10.64 -0.76 0.30
C LEU A 32 -11.50 -0.06 -0.75
N VAL A 33 -12.22 0.97 -0.32
CA VAL A 33 -12.93 1.89 -1.21
C VAL A 33 -12.27 3.26 -1.11
N PRO A 34 -11.93 3.92 -2.23
CA PRO A 34 -11.41 5.29 -2.22
C PRO A 34 -12.43 6.26 -1.59
N ILE A 35 -11.92 7.25 -0.85
CA ILE A 35 -12.72 8.35 -0.31
C ILE A 35 -13.19 9.23 -1.49
N ALA A 36 -14.48 9.53 -1.53
CA ALA A 36 -15.10 10.28 -2.62
C ALA A 36 -15.43 11.74 -2.24
N GLU A 37 -15.35 12.08 -0.95
CA GLU A 37 -15.53 13.43 -0.47
C GLU A 37 -14.44 14.36 -1.01
N SER A 38 -14.85 15.55 -1.44
CA SER A 38 -13.98 16.55 -2.04
C SER A 38 -14.15 17.91 -1.36
N GLU A 39 -13.10 18.72 -1.40
CA GLU A 39 -13.12 20.13 -0.99
C GLU A 39 -12.44 21.01 -2.04
N THR A 40 -12.82 22.28 -2.10
CA THR A 40 -12.17 23.26 -2.96
C THR A 40 -11.22 24.11 -2.14
N VAL A 41 -9.93 24.05 -2.48
CA VAL A 41 -8.87 24.81 -1.81
C VAL A 41 -8.19 25.79 -2.76
N LYS A 42 -7.41 26.72 -2.22
CA LYS A 42 -6.58 27.62 -3.05
C LYS A 42 -5.42 26.83 -3.67
N VAL A 43 -4.97 27.25 -4.85
CA VAL A 43 -3.86 26.59 -5.57
C VAL A 43 -2.59 26.49 -4.73
N ARG A 44 -2.26 27.51 -3.91
CA ARG A 44 -1.08 27.49 -3.03
C ARG A 44 -1.15 26.43 -1.92
N GLU A 45 -2.33 25.93 -1.60
CA GLU A 45 -2.59 24.93 -0.55
C GLU A 45 -2.78 23.52 -1.13
N ALA A 46 -2.73 23.37 -2.46
CA ALA A 46 -3.04 22.12 -3.15
C ALA A 46 -1.85 21.13 -3.23
N LEU A 47 -0.63 21.56 -2.90
CA LEU A 47 0.56 20.70 -3.01
C LEU A 47 0.44 19.48 -2.08
N GLY A 48 0.57 18.28 -2.66
CA GLY A 48 0.47 17.01 -1.93
C GLY A 48 -0.95 16.47 -1.78
N ARG A 49 -1.97 17.15 -2.31
CA ARG A 49 -3.36 16.65 -2.40
C ARG A 49 -3.58 15.87 -3.70
N VAL A 50 -4.67 15.10 -3.74
CA VAL A 50 -5.14 14.37 -4.93
C VAL A 50 -6.28 15.15 -5.58
N LEU A 51 -6.28 15.26 -6.91
CA LEU A 51 -7.38 15.87 -7.66
C LEU A 51 -8.63 15.01 -7.53
N ALA A 52 -9.76 15.64 -7.19
CA ALA A 52 -11.06 14.98 -7.11
C ALA A 52 -11.68 14.75 -8.51
N GLU A 53 -11.31 15.58 -9.48
CA GLU A 53 -11.83 15.55 -10.86
C GLU A 53 -10.75 16.01 -11.86
N ASP A 54 -10.97 15.73 -13.13
CA ASP A 54 -10.08 16.14 -14.22
C ASP A 54 -10.08 17.66 -14.40
N ILE A 55 -8.90 18.24 -14.62
CA ILE A 55 -8.76 19.67 -14.91
C ILE A 55 -8.76 19.89 -16.42
N VAL A 56 -9.86 20.44 -16.94
CA VAL A 56 -10.03 20.73 -18.37
C VAL A 56 -9.87 22.23 -18.67
N PRO A 57 -9.17 22.62 -19.74
CA PRO A 57 -9.09 24.01 -20.18
C PRO A 57 -10.46 24.55 -20.60
N ARG A 58 -10.74 25.80 -20.25
CA ARG A 58 -11.87 26.53 -20.84
C ARG A 58 -11.41 27.12 -22.18
N ILE A 59 -11.74 26.41 -23.26
CA ILE A 59 -11.62 26.90 -24.65
C ILE A 59 -12.83 27.76 -25.04
#